data_AF-A0A7C1QYX7-F1
#
_entry.id   AF-A0A7C1QYX7-F1
#
_cell.length_a   1.000
_cell.length_b   1.000
_cell.length_c   1.000
_cell.angle_alpha   90.00
_cell.angle_beta   90.00
_cell.angle_gamma   90.00
#
_symmetry.space_group_name_H-M   'P 1'
#
loop_
_entity.id
_entity.type
_entity.pdbx_description
1 polymer ?
#
loop_
_entity_poly.entity_id
_entity_poly.type
_entity_poly.pdbx_seq_one_letter_code
_entity_poly.pdbx_strand_id
1 'polypeptide(L)' 'MEETLAVMGKTYRKFLALGLGFMVVAFAMMILQPLGREPSLILAVILFIVAFIPLEFARRIARKMAMVAFRVNRKA' A
#
# COMPACT_ATOMS: atom_id res chain seq x y z
N MET A 1 -15.56 10.67 -16.36
CA MET A 1 -14.08 10.62 -16.28
C MET A 1 -13.58 11.06 -14.90
N GLU A 2 -14.08 12.17 -14.35
CA GLU A 2 -13.86 12.54 -12.94
C GLU A 2 -14.31 11.44 -11.97
N GLU A 3 -15.48 10.84 -12.21
CA GLU A 3 -15.99 9.75 -11.39
C GLU A 3 -15.04 8.53 -11.39
N THR A 4 -14.46 8.19 -12.54
CA THR A 4 -13.47 7.11 -12.66
C THR A 4 -12.20 7.42 -11.87
N LEU A 5 -11.70 8.66 -11.93
CA LEU A 5 -10.53 9.09 -11.14
C LEU A 5 -10.82 9.09 -9.64
N ALA A 6 -12.02 9.48 -9.23
CA ALA A 6 -12.46 9.46 -7.83
C ALA A 6 -12.50 8.02 -7.27
N VAL A 7 -13.07 7.08 -8.03
CA VAL A 7 -13.10 5.65 -7.68
C VAL A 7 -11.69 5.06 -7.59
N MET A 8 -10.81 5.38 -8.55
CA MET A 8 -9.41 4.97 -8.52
C MET A 8 -8.67 5.55 -7.32
N GLY A 9 -8.90 6.82 -6.98
CA GLY A 9 -8.32 7.47 -5.81
C GLY A 9 -8.76 6.82 -4.49
N LYS A 10 -10.05 6.52 -4.34
CA LYS A 10 -10.57 5.80 -3.16
C LYS A 10 -9.95 4.41 -3.03
N THR A 11 -9.83 3.69 -4.14
CA THR A 11 -9.25 2.35 -4.18
C THR A 11 -7.76 2.39 -3.86
N TYR A 12 -7.02 3.33 -4.46
CA TYR A 12 -5.62 3.60 -4.14
C TYR A 12 -5.40 3.82 -2.64
N ARG A 13 -6.17 4.73 -2.03
CA ARG A 13 -6.06 5.04 -0.60
C ARG A 13 -6.33 3.83 0.29
N LYS A 14 -7.32 2.99 -0.06
CA LYS A 14 -7.59 1.74 0.67
C LYS A 14 -6.41 0.78 0.63
N PHE A 15 -5.88 0.50 -0.55
CA PHE A 15 -4.72 -0.38 -0.70
C PHE A 15 -3.47 0.18 -0.01
N LEU A 16 -3.24 1.49 -0.14
CA LEU A 16 -2.15 2.16 0.55
C LEU A 16 -2.29 2.04 2.07
N ALA A 17 -3.48 2.32 2.62
CA ALA A 17 -3.74 2.22 4.05
C ALA A 17 -3.58 0.79 4.58
N LEU A 18 -4.03 -0.22 3.83
CA LEU A 18 -3.81 -1.63 4.18
C LEU A 18 -2.33 -1.98 4.21
N GLY A 19 -1.58 -1.62 3.17
CA GLY A 19 -0.13 -1.86 3.10
C GLY A 19 0.65 -1.18 4.23
N LEU A 20 0.35 0.08 4.49
CA LEU A 20 0.94 0.83 5.61
C LEU A 20 0.54 0.23 6.96
N GLY A 21 -0.71 -0.23 7.11
CA GLY A 21 -1.17 -0.92 8.31
C GLY A 21 -0.34 -2.17 8.61
N PHE A 22 -0.11 -3.02 7.61
CA PHE A 22 0.77 -4.18 7.75
C PHE A 22 2.21 -3.79 8.12
N MET A 23 2.76 -2.72 7.52
CA MET A 23 4.09 -2.22 7.88
C MET A 23 4.16 -1.76 9.33
N VAL A 24 3.16 -1.02 9.82
CA VAL A 24 3.10 -0.57 11.22
C VAL A 24 3.08 -1.77 12.16
N VAL A 25 2.27 -2.79 11.87
CA VAL A 25 2.22 -4.02 12.68
C VAL A 25 3.56 -4.76 12.63
N ALA A 26 4.20 -4.86 11.46
CA ALA A 26 5.51 -5.49 11.33
C ALA A 26 6.57 -4.77 12.18
N PHE A 27 6.62 -3.43 12.12
CA PHE A 27 7.51 -2.65 12.97
C PHE A 27 7.18 -2.80 14.46
N ALA A 28 5.91 -2.82 14.84
CA ALA A 28 5.50 -3.05 16.22
C ALA A 28 5.99 -4.41 16.73
N MET A 29 5.93 -5.47 15.92
CA MET A 29 6.49 -6.78 16.26
C MET A 29 8.01 -6.72 16.47
N MET A 30 8.75 -5.98 15.63
CA MET A 30 10.21 -5.82 15.77
C MET A 30 10.61 -5.05 17.04
N ILE A 31 9.83 -4.02 17.41
CA ILE A 31 10.13 -3.13 18.54
C ILE A 31 9.70 -3.76 19.87
N LEU A 32 8.43 -4.20 19.95
CA LEU A 32 7.83 -4.68 21.20
C LEU A 32 8.15 -6.15 21.49
N GLN A 33 8.43 -6.95 20.45
CA GLN A 33 8.80 -8.37 20.54
C GLN A 33 7.89 -9.21 21.47
N PRO A 34 6.54 -9.13 21.33
CA PRO A 34 5.60 -9.68 22.30
C PRO A 34 5.66 -11.21 22.43
N LEU A 35 6.23 -11.91 21.44
CA LEU A 35 6.36 -13.36 21.42
C LEU A 35 7.80 -13.83 21.73
N GLY A 36 8.69 -12.91 22.10
CA GLY A 36 10.15 -13.12 22.14
C GLY A 36 10.83 -12.73 20.83
N ARG A 37 12.17 -12.62 20.86
CA ARG A 37 12.95 -11.99 19.78
C ARG A 37 12.82 -12.71 18.43
N GLU A 38 13.20 -13.99 18.36
CA GLU A 38 13.19 -14.75 17.11
C GLU A 38 11.80 -14.85 16.46
N PRO A 39 10.73 -15.33 17.14
CA PRO A 39 9.42 -15.47 16.51
C PRO A 39 8.82 -14.12 16.11
N SER A 40 9.06 -13.05 16.87
CA SER A 40 8.57 -11.71 16.51
C SER A 40 9.26 -11.17 15.26
N LEU A 41 10.57 -11.41 15.10
CA LEU A 41 11.31 -11.02 13.90
C LEU A 41 10.87 -11.84 12.67
N ILE A 42 10.68 -13.15 12.82
CA ILE A 42 10.16 -14.00 11.73
C ILE A 42 8.79 -13.50 11.28
N LEU A 43 7.88 -13.23 12.22
CA LEU A 43 6.55 -12.74 11.89
C LEU A 43 6.59 -11.35 11.25
N ALA A 44 7.47 -10.46 11.71
CA ALA A 44 7.68 -9.15 11.10
C ALA A 44 8.11 -9.26 9.63
N VAL A 45 9.05 -10.16 9.31
CA VAL A 45 9.47 -10.41 7.92
C VAL A 45 8.31 -10.91 7.06
N ILE A 46 7.51 -11.85 7.58
CA ILE A 46 6.31 -12.34 6.88
C ILE A 46 5.34 -11.19 6.61
N LEU A 47 5.08 -10.35 7.63
CA LEU A 47 4.20 -9.19 7.50
C LEU A 47 4.71 -8.16 6.48
N PHE A 48 6.03 -7.94 6.39
CA PHE A 48 6.60 -7.08 5.36
C PHE A 48 6.37 -7.62 3.94
N ILE A 49 6.55 -8.93 3.74
CA ILE A 49 6.29 -9.57 2.44
C ILE A 49 4.80 -9.46 2.09
N VAL A 50 3.90 -9.67 3.05
CA VAL A 50 2.45 -9.53 2.85
C VAL A 50 2.07 -8.07 2.57
N ALA A 51 2.69 -7.09 3.25
CA ALA A 51 2.45 -5.67 3.04
C ALA A 51 2.77 -5.22 1.60
N PHE A 52 3.72 -5.87 0.93
CA PHE A 52 4.07 -5.58 -0.46
C PHE A 52 2.91 -5.80 -1.43
N ILE A 53 2.02 -6.76 -1.16
CA ILE A 53 0.89 -7.08 -2.04
C ILE A 53 -0.01 -5.84 -2.22
N PRO A 54 -0.65 -5.28 -1.18
CA PRO A 54 -1.49 -4.11 -1.33
C PRO A 54 -0.71 -2.86 -1.77
N LEU A 55 0.57 -2.70 -1.37
CA LEU A 55 1.39 -1.57 -1.82
C LEU A 55 1.65 -1.59 -3.32
N GLU A 56 1.91 -2.76 -3.91
CA GLU A 56 2.09 -2.85 -5.36
C GLU A 56 0.79 -2.66 -6.14
N PHE A 57 -0.35 -3.02 -5.58
CA PHE A 57 -1.64 -2.60 -6.13
C PHE A 57 -1.81 -1.08 -6.08
N ALA A 58 -1.51 -0.44 -4.95
CA ALA A 58 -1.55 1.01 -4.82
C ALA A 58 -0.62 1.68 -5.85
N ARG A 59 0.61 1.19 -6.01
CA ARG A 59 1.58 1.67 -7.00
C ARG A 59 1.09 1.51 -8.43
N ARG A 60 0.44 0.39 -8.77
CA ARG A 60 -0.17 0.18 -10.09
C ARG A 60 -1.31 1.17 -10.35
N ILE A 61 -2.17 1.41 -9.35
CA ILE A 61 -3.29 2.37 -9.47
C ILE A 61 -2.76 3.79 -9.63
N ALA A 62 -1.78 4.21 -8.82
CA ALA A 62 -1.15 5.53 -8.92
C ALA A 62 -0.56 5.79 -10.32
N ARG A 63 0.13 4.79 -10.89
CA ARG A 63 0.64 4.87 -12.27
C ARG A 63 -0.48 5.03 -13.30
N LYS A 64 -1.58 4.27 -13.17
CA LYS A 64 -2.74 4.42 -14.04
C LYS A 64 -3.38 5.81 -13.91
N MET A 65 -3.53 6.33 -12.69
CA MET A 65 -4.06 7.67 -12.45
C MET A 65 -3.18 8.74 -13.10
N ALA A 66 -1.85 8.65 -12.96
CA ALA A 66 -0.91 9.56 -13.58
C ALA A 66 -1.04 9.56 -15.11
N MET A 67 -1.10 8.38 -15.74
CA MET A 67 -1.28 8.28 -17.20
C MET A 67 -2.59 8.90 -17.68
N VAL A 68 -3.69 8.69 -16.94
CA VAL A 68 -4.99 9.31 -17.28
C VAL A 68 -4.89 10.83 -17.17
N ALA A 69 -4.32 11.36 -16.08
CA ALA A 69 -4.14 12.79 -15.89
C ALA A 69 -3.26 13.43 -16.99
N PHE A 70 -2.14 12.79 -17.36
CA PHE A 70 -1.28 13.25 -18.45
C PHE A 70 -2.00 13.24 -19.81
N ARG A 71 -2.82 12.21 -20.09
CA ARG A 71 -3.59 12.14 -21.34
C ARG A 71 -4.65 13.24 -21.43
N VAL A 72 -5.21 13.68 -20.31
CA VAL A 72 -6.15 14.80 -20.24
C VAL A 72 -5.43 16.12 -20.52
N ASN A 73 -4.29 16.37 -19.88
CA ASN A 73 -3.53 17.60 -20.06
C ASN A 73 -2.99 17.80 -21.49
N ARG A 74 -2.91 16.72 -22.28
CA ARG A 74 -2.49 16.79 -23.69
C ARG A 74 -3.65 17.05 -24.68
N LYS A 75 -4.90 16.97 -24.22
CA LYS A 75 -6.12 17.18 -25.02
C LYS A 75 -6.85 18.48 -24.69
N ALA A 76 -6.48 19.13 -23.58
CA ALA A 76 -6.87 20.49 -23.23
C ALA A 76 -5.89 21.48 -23.87
#